data_AF-F7CAT1-F1
#
_entry.id   AF-F7CAT1-F1
#
_cell.length_a   1.000
_cell.length_b   1.000
_cell.length_c   1.000
_cell.angle_alpha   90.00
_cell.angle_beta   90.00
_cell.angle_gamma   90.00
#
_symmetry.space_group_name_H-M   'P 1'
#
loop_
_entity.id
_entity.type
_entity.pdbx_description
1 polymer ?
#
loop_
_entity_poly.entity_id
_entity_poly.type
_entity_poly.pdbx_seq_one_letter_code
_entity_poly.pdbx_strand_id
1 'polypeptide(L)'
;MIGDRVFVHYTGWLLDGTKFDSSLDRKDKFSFDLGKGEVIKAWDIAVATMKVGEVCHITCKPEYAYGAAGSPPKIPPNATLVFEVELFEFKGEDLTEEEDGGIIRRIRTRGEGYARPNDGAMVEVALEGYHKDRLFDQRELCFEVGEGESLDLPCGLEEAIQRMEKGEHSIVYLKPSYAFGSVGKER
;
A
#
# COMPACT_ATOMS: atom_id res chain seq x y z
N MET A 1 -2.74 -6.35 -0.97
CA MET A 1 -3.16 -4.94 -1.05
C MET A 1 -2.47 -4.07 -0.01
N ILE A 2 -1.47 -4.57 0.73
CA ILE A 2 -0.75 -3.71 1.68
C ILE A 2 -0.04 -2.61 0.90
N GLY A 3 -0.13 -1.37 1.37
CA GLY A 3 0.40 -0.17 0.71
C GLY A 3 -0.49 0.38 -0.41
N ASP A 4 -1.49 -0.37 -0.90
CA ASP A 4 -2.38 0.12 -1.95
C ASP A 4 -3.24 1.28 -1.41
N ARG A 5 -3.40 2.31 -2.24
CA ARG A 5 -4.38 3.37 -2.03
C ARG A 5 -5.77 2.81 -2.33
N VAL A 6 -6.63 2.71 -1.32
CA VAL A 6 -8.00 2.20 -1.48
C VAL A 6 -9.01 3.34 -1.46
N PHE A 7 -10.12 3.19 -2.18
CA PHE A 7 -11.20 4.17 -2.30
C PHE A 7 -12.52 3.50 -1.92
N VAL A 8 -13.16 3.99 -0.86
CA VAL A 8 -14.38 3.39 -0.31
C VAL A 8 -15.46 4.44 -0.06
N HIS A 9 -16.72 4.00 -0.08
CA HIS A 9 -17.75 4.64 0.75
C HIS A 9 -17.98 3.81 2.00
N TYR A 10 -18.47 4.49 3.03
CA TYR A 10 -18.83 3.86 4.29
C TYR A 10 -19.87 4.67 5.04
N THR A 11 -20.58 3.96 5.91
CA THR A 11 -21.35 4.53 7.02
C THR A 11 -21.03 3.75 8.29
N GLY A 12 -20.89 4.46 9.41
CA GLY A 12 -20.55 3.90 10.71
C GLY A 12 -21.63 4.17 11.76
N TRP A 13 -21.95 3.13 12.54
CA TRP A 13 -22.93 3.16 13.63
C TRP A 13 -22.36 2.60 14.93
N LEU A 14 -22.85 3.11 16.06
CA LEU A 14 -22.74 2.43 17.34
C LEU A 14 -23.65 1.19 17.34
N LEU A 15 -23.40 0.24 18.24
CA LEU A 15 -24.20 -0.98 18.34
C LEU A 15 -25.69 -0.74 18.64
N ASP A 16 -26.03 0.41 19.23
CA ASP A 16 -27.41 0.84 19.48
C ASP A 16 -28.13 1.41 18.23
N GLY A 17 -27.44 1.47 17.08
CA GLY A 17 -27.97 2.00 15.82
C GLY A 17 -27.71 3.48 15.60
N THR A 18 -27.05 4.18 16.53
CA THR A 18 -26.71 5.60 16.37
C THR A 18 -25.65 5.77 15.28
N LYS A 19 -26.02 6.39 14.14
CA LYS A 19 -25.07 6.77 13.08
C LYS A 19 -24.14 7.86 13.62
N PHE A 20 -22.83 7.65 13.54
CA PHE A 20 -21.85 8.65 13.98
C PHE A 20 -21.09 9.32 12.82
N ASP A 21 -20.95 8.63 11.69
CA ASP A 21 -20.22 9.16 10.52
C ASP A 21 -20.61 8.46 9.21
N SER A 22 -20.48 9.17 8.09
CA SER A 22 -20.60 8.60 6.74
C SER A 22 -19.88 9.47 5.72
N SER A 23 -19.21 8.81 4.79
CA SER A 23 -18.61 9.47 3.62
C SER A 23 -19.64 9.91 2.59
N LEU A 24 -20.82 9.27 2.52
CA LEU A 24 -21.88 9.63 1.59
C LEU A 24 -22.42 11.04 1.86
N ASP A 25 -22.42 11.47 3.12
CA ASP A 25 -22.83 12.82 3.51
C ASP A 25 -21.86 13.89 2.99
N ARG A 26 -20.61 13.52 2.71
CA ARG A 26 -19.55 14.38 2.14
C ARG A 26 -19.49 14.36 0.62
N LYS A 27 -20.21 13.45 -0.04
CA LYS A 27 -20.26 13.23 -1.50
C LYS A 27 -18.93 12.88 -2.17
N ASP A 28 -17.88 12.62 -1.40
CA ASP A 28 -16.58 12.16 -1.89
C ASP A 28 -16.22 10.82 -1.27
N LYS A 29 -15.55 9.97 -2.05
CA LYS A 29 -15.01 8.69 -1.57
C LYS A 29 -13.96 8.97 -0.50
N PHE A 30 -13.96 8.16 0.54
CA PHE A 30 -12.89 8.15 1.51
C PHE A 30 -11.74 7.29 0.98
N SER A 31 -10.51 7.79 1.08
CA SER A 31 -9.32 7.05 0.64
C SER A 31 -8.25 7.02 1.70
N PHE A 32 -7.53 5.91 1.80
CA PHE A 32 -6.43 5.70 2.73
C PHE A 32 -5.46 4.64 2.18
N ASP A 33 -4.27 4.55 2.76
CA ASP A 33 -3.28 3.53 2.43
C ASP A 33 -3.48 2.29 3.31
N LEU A 34 -3.80 1.16 2.68
CA LEU A 34 -4.17 -0.05 3.41
C LEU A 34 -2.98 -0.68 4.14
N GLY A 35 -3.14 -1.00 5.41
CA GLY A 35 -2.15 -1.71 6.23
C GLY A 35 -1.05 -0.82 6.81
N LYS A 36 -1.17 0.51 6.68
CA LYS A 36 -0.26 1.49 7.29
C LYS A 36 -0.76 2.06 8.62
N GLY A 37 -1.93 1.63 9.10
CA GLY A 37 -2.49 2.14 10.36
C GLY A 37 -3.04 3.57 10.27
N GLU A 38 -3.38 4.05 9.07
CA GLU A 38 -4.08 5.32 8.87
C GLU A 38 -5.54 5.28 9.33
N VAL A 39 -6.09 4.07 9.45
CA VAL A 39 -7.45 3.78 9.90
C VAL A 39 -7.43 2.82 11.09
N ILE A 40 -8.58 2.59 11.70
CA ILE A 40 -8.70 1.61 12.78
C ILE A 40 -8.31 0.21 12.30
N LYS A 41 -7.74 -0.60 13.20
CA LYS A 41 -7.23 -1.94 12.88
C LYS A 41 -8.27 -2.85 12.22
N ALA A 42 -9.55 -2.73 12.59
CA ALA A 42 -10.63 -3.50 11.98
C ALA A 42 -10.77 -3.21 10.47
N TRP A 43 -10.56 -1.96 10.05
CA TRP A 43 -10.63 -1.57 8.63
C TRP A 43 -9.45 -2.11 7.84
N ASP A 44 -8.23 -2.01 8.38
CA ASP A 44 -7.04 -2.59 7.75
C ASP A 44 -7.19 -4.10 7.51
N ILE A 45 -7.85 -4.81 8.43
CA ILE A 45 -8.13 -6.24 8.29
C ILE A 45 -9.26 -6.49 7.29
N ALA A 46 -10.39 -5.79 7.43
CA ALA A 46 -11.59 -6.07 6.64
C ALA A 46 -11.45 -5.67 5.17
N VAL A 47 -10.94 -4.46 4.89
CA VAL A 47 -10.81 -3.98 3.51
C VAL A 47 -9.80 -4.83 2.75
N ALA A 48 -8.80 -5.41 3.43
CA ALA A 48 -7.87 -6.37 2.83
C ALA A 48 -8.54 -7.65 2.29
N THR A 49 -9.76 -7.99 2.74
CA THR A 49 -10.50 -9.17 2.25
C THR A 49 -11.48 -8.87 1.12
N MET A 50 -11.74 -7.59 0.84
CA MET A 50 -12.78 -7.17 -0.11
C MET A 50 -12.33 -7.23 -1.57
N LYS A 51 -13.30 -7.36 -2.47
CA LYS A 51 -13.13 -7.16 -3.92
C LYS A 51 -13.70 -5.82 -4.37
N VAL A 52 -13.22 -5.31 -5.50
CA VAL A 52 -13.81 -4.11 -6.13
C VAL A 52 -15.29 -4.35 -6.43
N GLY A 53 -16.14 -3.41 -6.04
CA GLY A 53 -17.60 -3.46 -6.10
C GLY A 53 -18.27 -4.19 -4.94
N GLU A 54 -17.52 -4.75 -4.00
CA GLU A 54 -18.08 -5.43 -2.83
C GLU A 54 -18.62 -4.44 -1.81
N VAL A 55 -19.79 -4.75 -1.27
CA VAL A 55 -20.37 -4.09 -0.09
C VAL A 55 -20.39 -5.10 1.05
N CYS A 56 -19.80 -4.77 2.19
CA CYS A 56 -19.75 -5.65 3.35
C CYS A 56 -20.17 -4.93 4.64
N HIS A 57 -20.63 -5.71 5.62
CA HIS A 57 -20.89 -5.25 6.98
C HIS A 57 -19.87 -5.85 7.93
N ILE A 58 -19.24 -5.00 8.74
CA ILE A 58 -18.25 -5.42 9.74
C ILE A 58 -18.66 -4.95 11.13
N THR A 59 -18.54 -5.85 12.11
CA THR A 59 -18.74 -5.53 13.53
C THR A 59 -17.38 -5.54 14.23
N CYS A 60 -16.97 -4.37 14.71
CA CYS A 60 -15.63 -4.12 15.22
C CYS A 60 -15.69 -4.02 16.75
N LYS A 61 -15.07 -4.97 17.44
CA LYS A 61 -14.84 -4.86 18.89
C LYS A 61 -13.91 -3.67 19.21
N PRO A 62 -14.01 -3.08 20.42
CA PRO A 62 -13.23 -1.88 20.77
C PRO A 62 -11.71 -2.05 20.62
N GLU A 63 -11.17 -3.26 20.84
CA GLU A 63 -9.72 -3.52 20.70
C GLU A 63 -9.20 -3.39 19.25
N TYR A 64 -10.11 -3.43 18.27
CA TYR A 64 -9.82 -3.21 16.86
C TYR A 64 -10.36 -1.87 16.34
N ALA A 65 -10.92 -1.05 17.23
CA ALA A 65 -11.49 0.26 16.97
C ALA A 65 -10.81 1.33 17.83
N TYR A 66 -11.56 2.02 18.71
CA TYR A 66 -11.06 3.15 19.51
C TYR A 66 -10.74 2.79 20.97
N GLY A 67 -10.85 1.52 21.36
CA GLY A 67 -10.48 1.03 22.68
C GLY A 67 -11.15 1.77 23.85
N ALA A 68 -10.46 1.80 24.98
CA ALA A 68 -10.93 2.48 26.19
C ALA A 68 -10.93 4.02 26.09
N ALA A 69 -10.22 4.59 25.10
CA ALA A 69 -10.20 6.04 24.89
C ALA A 69 -11.48 6.54 24.21
N GLY A 70 -12.03 5.78 23.28
CA GLY A 70 -13.12 6.24 22.41
C GLY A 70 -12.66 7.34 21.45
N SER A 71 -13.61 8.07 20.87
CA SER A 71 -13.38 9.26 20.05
C SER A 71 -14.50 10.29 20.30
N PRO A 72 -14.36 11.10 21.37
CA PRO A 72 -15.37 12.08 21.74
C PRO A 72 -15.61 13.14 20.63
N PRO A 73 -16.83 13.68 20.50
CA PRO A 73 -18.03 13.38 21.30
C PRO A 73 -18.84 12.18 20.77
N LYS A 74 -18.44 11.60 19.63
CA LYS A 74 -19.27 10.69 18.85
C LYS A 74 -19.17 9.23 19.25
N ILE A 75 -17.98 8.81 19.71
CA ILE A 75 -17.68 7.41 20.01
C ILE A 75 -17.28 7.32 21.50
N PRO A 76 -18.08 6.65 22.34
CA PRO A 76 -17.75 6.49 23.75
C PRO A 76 -16.61 5.47 23.96
N PRO A 77 -15.98 5.48 25.15
CA PRO A 77 -15.06 4.42 25.58
C PRO A 77 -15.62 3.00 25.39
N ASN A 78 -14.78 2.07 24.96
CA ASN A 78 -15.09 0.65 24.80
C ASN A 78 -16.28 0.35 23.87
N ALA A 79 -16.58 1.25 22.93
CA ALA A 79 -17.67 1.06 21.97
C ALA A 79 -17.38 -0.07 20.98
N THR A 80 -18.39 -0.93 20.76
CA THR A 80 -18.44 -1.79 19.57
C THR A 80 -19.07 -1.00 18.42
N LEU A 81 -18.43 -1.02 17.27
CA LEU A 81 -18.85 -0.28 16.08
C LEU A 81 -19.34 -1.23 14.99
N VAL A 82 -20.27 -0.76 14.18
CA VAL A 82 -20.69 -1.44 12.95
C VAL A 82 -20.41 -0.51 11.78
N PHE A 83 -19.82 -1.05 10.72
CA PHE A 83 -19.64 -0.32 9.47
C PHE A 83 -20.25 -1.10 8.32
N GLU A 84 -20.88 -0.37 7.41
CA GLU A 84 -21.09 -0.80 6.03
C GLU A 84 -19.99 -0.14 5.20
N VAL A 85 -19.28 -0.91 4.40
CA VAL A 85 -18.18 -0.44 3.55
C VAL A 85 -18.40 -0.94 2.13
N GLU A 86 -18.25 -0.05 1.16
CA GLU A 86 -18.25 -0.35 -0.27
C GLU A 86 -16.88 -0.03 -0.86
N LEU A 87 -16.22 -1.02 -1.46
CA LEU A 87 -14.90 -0.84 -2.10
C LEU A 87 -15.06 -0.49 -3.58
N PHE A 88 -14.69 0.72 -3.98
CA PHE A 88 -14.81 1.18 -5.36
C PHE A 88 -13.59 0.89 -6.22
N GLU A 89 -12.41 1.08 -5.65
CA GLU A 89 -11.15 1.02 -6.39
C GLU A 89 -10.00 0.82 -5.40
N PHE A 90 -8.93 0.20 -5.87
CA PHE A 90 -7.62 0.31 -5.24
C PHE A 90 -6.54 0.46 -6.30
N LYS A 91 -5.50 1.22 -5.97
CA LYS A 91 -4.34 1.47 -6.84
C LYS A 91 -3.07 1.10 -6.08
N GLY A 92 -2.05 0.64 -6.80
CA GLY A 92 -0.74 0.46 -6.19
C GLY A 92 -0.19 1.77 -5.65
N GLU A 93 0.76 1.66 -4.73
CA GLU A 93 1.42 2.81 -4.12
C GLU A 93 2.31 3.50 -5.15
N ASP A 94 2.20 4.81 -5.28
CA ASP A 94 3.14 5.60 -6.05
C ASP A 94 4.37 5.91 -5.20
N LEU A 95 5.54 5.50 -5.69
CA LEU A 95 6.82 5.69 -5.01
C LEU A 95 7.53 6.97 -5.43
N THR A 96 7.07 7.62 -6.50
CA THR A 96 7.69 8.83 -7.03
C THR A 96 7.40 10.03 -6.15
N GLU A 97 8.35 10.96 -6.06
CA GLU A 97 8.15 12.21 -5.31
C GLU A 97 7.15 13.15 -6.00
N GLU A 98 7.07 13.07 -7.33
CA GLU A 98 6.18 13.90 -8.15
C GLU A 98 4.75 13.35 -8.25
N GLU A 99 4.46 12.18 -7.66
CA GLU A 99 3.18 11.46 -7.78
C GLU A 99 2.75 11.26 -9.25
N ASP A 100 3.71 10.98 -10.13
CA ASP A 100 3.52 10.90 -11.58
C ASP A 100 3.13 9.49 -12.07
N GLY A 101 3.05 8.52 -11.16
CA GLY A 101 2.80 7.11 -11.42
C GLY A 101 3.92 6.39 -12.16
N GLY A 102 5.14 6.91 -12.09
CA GLY A 102 6.34 6.39 -12.74
C GLY A 102 6.85 5.09 -12.13
N ILE A 103 6.71 4.94 -10.82
CA ILE A 103 7.09 3.77 -10.03
C ILE A 103 5.90 3.36 -9.18
N ILE A 104 5.21 2.30 -9.56
CA ILE A 104 4.06 1.78 -8.80
C ILE A 104 4.44 0.49 -8.09
N ARG A 105 4.26 0.44 -6.77
CA ARG A 105 4.51 -0.75 -5.94
C ARG A 105 3.22 -1.47 -5.56
N ARG A 106 3.29 -2.81 -5.55
CA ARG A 106 2.29 -3.71 -4.95
C ARG A 106 2.99 -4.67 -3.99
N ILE A 107 2.80 -4.47 -2.69
CA ILE A 107 3.41 -5.31 -1.66
C ILE A 107 2.72 -6.67 -1.63
N ARG A 108 3.50 -7.75 -1.79
CA ARG A 108 3.06 -9.16 -1.67
C ARG A 108 3.27 -9.68 -0.26
N THR A 109 4.43 -9.42 0.31
CA THR A 109 4.77 -9.75 1.70
C THR A 109 5.42 -8.54 2.35
N ARG A 110 4.93 -8.13 3.52
CA ARG A 110 5.50 -7.03 4.28
C ARG A 110 6.87 -7.42 4.83
N GLY A 111 7.81 -6.48 4.87
CA GLY A 111 9.09 -6.66 5.55
C GLY A 111 9.00 -6.54 7.07
N GLU A 112 10.18 -6.60 7.70
CA GLU A 112 10.38 -6.48 9.13
C GLU A 112 11.10 -5.17 9.47
N GLY A 113 10.59 -4.49 10.50
CA GLY A 113 11.12 -3.20 10.94
C GLY A 113 10.70 -2.04 10.02
N TYR A 114 11.18 -0.84 10.35
CA TYR A 114 10.87 0.39 9.61
C TYR A 114 12.10 0.97 8.89
N ALA A 115 13.27 0.35 9.05
CA ALA A 115 14.49 0.80 8.41
C ALA A 115 14.42 0.50 6.91
N ARG A 116 14.90 1.45 6.11
CA ARG A 116 14.93 1.38 4.65
C ARG A 116 16.35 1.70 4.17
N PRO A 117 16.80 1.10 3.06
CA PRO A 117 18.07 1.47 2.44
C PRO A 117 18.09 2.95 2.05
N ASN A 118 19.23 3.61 2.23
CA ASN A 118 19.53 4.94 1.70
C ASN A 118 20.59 4.86 0.60
N ASP A 119 20.85 5.97 -0.07
CA ASP A 119 21.97 6.11 -1.00
C ASP A 119 23.30 5.67 -0.35
N GLY A 120 24.09 4.85 -1.05
CA GLY A 120 25.31 4.22 -0.54
C GLY A 120 25.11 3.00 0.37
N ALA A 121 23.88 2.55 0.62
CA ALA A 121 23.64 1.33 1.39
C ALA A 121 23.97 0.07 0.58
N MET A 122 24.66 -0.89 1.22
CA MET A 122 24.79 -2.24 0.67
C MET A 122 23.48 -3.02 0.83
N VAL A 123 22.92 -3.50 -0.28
CA VAL A 123 21.68 -4.27 -0.31
C VAL A 123 21.89 -5.65 -0.93
N GLU A 124 21.19 -6.65 -0.39
CA GLU A 124 21.06 -7.98 -0.97
C GLU A 124 19.64 -8.15 -1.50
N VAL A 125 19.50 -8.36 -2.82
CA VAL A 125 18.19 -8.43 -3.48
C VAL A 125 18.11 -9.67 -4.38
N ALA A 126 16.94 -10.31 -4.38
CA ALA A 126 16.53 -11.25 -5.41
C ALA A 126 15.55 -10.52 -6.34
N LEU A 127 15.79 -10.52 -7.65
CA LEU A 127 14.98 -9.80 -8.62
C LEU A 127 14.57 -10.68 -9.80
N GLU A 128 13.41 -10.36 -10.35
CA GLU A 128 12.89 -10.89 -11.61
C GLU A 128 12.35 -9.73 -12.46
N GLY A 129 12.93 -9.52 -13.63
CA GLY A 129 12.55 -8.48 -14.58
C GLY A 129 11.66 -9.03 -15.69
N TYR A 130 10.48 -8.42 -15.89
CA TYR A 130 9.51 -8.81 -16.92
C TYR A 130 9.23 -7.66 -17.89
N HIS A 131 9.10 -7.98 -19.17
CA HIS A 131 8.61 -7.05 -20.20
C HIS A 131 7.52 -7.74 -21.02
N LYS A 132 6.29 -7.20 -20.99
CA LYS A 132 5.10 -7.83 -21.62
C LYS A 132 4.96 -9.31 -21.23
N ASP A 133 5.03 -9.57 -19.91
CA ASP A 133 4.96 -10.90 -19.29
C ASP A 133 6.10 -11.88 -19.67
N ARG A 134 7.09 -11.44 -20.44
CA ARG A 134 8.31 -12.21 -20.73
C ARG A 134 9.40 -11.88 -19.73
N LEU A 135 9.85 -12.88 -18.98
CA LEU A 135 11.04 -12.79 -18.12
C LEU A 135 12.27 -12.47 -18.98
N PHE A 136 13.05 -11.45 -18.59
CA PHE A 136 14.30 -11.05 -19.27
C PHE A 136 15.52 -10.98 -18.31
N ASP A 137 15.29 -10.92 -17.00
CA ASP A 137 16.35 -10.91 -15.99
C ASP A 137 15.90 -11.66 -14.74
N GLN A 138 16.76 -12.50 -14.17
CA GLN A 138 16.51 -13.20 -12.91
C GLN A 138 17.85 -13.42 -12.21
N ARG A 139 18.07 -12.73 -11.09
CA ARG A 139 19.36 -12.70 -10.40
C ARG A 139 19.18 -12.48 -8.91
N GLU A 140 20.17 -12.93 -8.15
CA GLU A 140 20.43 -12.48 -6.79
C GLU A 140 21.69 -11.60 -6.83
N LEU A 141 21.63 -10.41 -6.25
CA LEU A 141 22.69 -9.41 -6.30
C LEU A 141 22.96 -8.86 -4.89
N CYS A 142 24.23 -8.59 -4.63
CA CYS A 142 24.67 -7.75 -3.51
C CYS A 142 25.38 -6.54 -4.11
N PHE A 143 24.87 -5.33 -3.88
CA PHE A 143 25.38 -4.11 -4.52
C PHE A 143 25.12 -2.87 -3.66
N GLU A 144 25.81 -1.77 -3.98
CA GLU A 144 25.62 -0.47 -3.35
C GLU A 144 24.50 0.32 -4.06
N VAL A 145 23.52 0.80 -3.30
CA VAL A 145 22.46 1.69 -3.83
C VAL A 145 23.09 2.96 -4.38
N GLY A 146 22.80 3.28 -5.64
CA GLY A 146 23.42 4.36 -6.41
C GLY A 146 24.36 3.86 -7.50
N GLU A 147 24.77 2.59 -7.45
CA GLU A 147 25.68 1.97 -8.44
C GLU A 147 24.98 0.94 -9.35
N GLY A 148 23.65 0.81 -9.29
CA GLY A 148 22.89 -0.22 -10.00
C GLY A 148 22.95 -0.15 -11.54
N GLU A 149 23.18 1.04 -12.12
CA GLU A 149 23.34 1.20 -13.58
C GLU A 149 24.46 0.30 -14.13
N SER A 150 25.58 0.17 -13.39
CA SER A 150 26.71 -0.68 -13.77
C SER A 150 26.36 -2.17 -13.82
N LEU A 151 25.26 -2.57 -13.18
CA LEU A 151 24.73 -3.93 -13.10
C LEU A 151 23.51 -4.17 -14.00
N ASP A 152 23.27 -3.24 -14.94
CA ASP A 152 22.11 -3.21 -15.83
C ASP A 152 20.76 -3.08 -15.09
N LEU A 153 20.73 -2.40 -13.94
CA LEU A 153 19.49 -2.10 -13.22
C LEU A 153 18.94 -0.73 -13.63
N PRO A 154 17.61 -0.59 -13.84
CA PRO A 154 17.01 0.71 -14.11
C PRO A 154 16.95 1.57 -12.84
N CYS A 155 17.05 2.90 -12.99
CA CYS A 155 17.03 3.84 -11.85
C CYS A 155 15.80 3.67 -10.95
N GLY A 156 14.62 3.44 -11.54
CA GLY A 156 13.39 3.26 -10.79
C GLY A 156 13.37 2.00 -9.91
N LEU A 157 14.22 1.00 -10.20
CA LEU A 157 14.38 -0.15 -9.31
C LEU A 157 15.15 0.24 -8.05
N GLU A 158 16.23 1.02 -8.18
CA GLU A 158 17.00 1.51 -7.03
C GLU A 158 16.17 2.46 -6.16
N GLU A 159 15.41 3.36 -6.78
CA GLU A 159 14.44 4.21 -6.08
C GLU A 159 13.39 3.37 -5.33
N ALA A 160 12.90 2.29 -5.93
CA ALA A 160 11.95 1.40 -5.28
C ALA A 160 12.57 0.67 -4.08
N ILE A 161 13.80 0.15 -4.20
CA ILE A 161 14.52 -0.54 -3.12
C ILE A 161 14.69 0.37 -1.89
N GLN A 162 14.96 1.67 -2.09
CA GLN A 162 15.05 2.65 -1.00
C GLN A 162 13.71 2.88 -0.26
N ARG A 163 12.60 2.38 -0.79
CA ARG A 163 11.28 2.42 -0.14
C ARG A 163 10.87 1.08 0.48
N MET A 164 11.70 0.04 0.34
CA MET A 164 11.42 -1.32 0.84
C MET A 164 11.96 -1.57 2.25
N GLU A 165 11.25 -2.41 3.00
CA GLU A 165 11.68 -2.92 4.30
C GLU A 165 12.48 -4.23 4.16
N LYS A 166 13.29 -4.58 5.17
CA LYS A 166 14.03 -5.85 5.18
C LYS A 166 13.08 -7.03 5.04
N GLY A 167 13.30 -7.91 4.04
CA GLY A 167 12.45 -9.08 3.80
C GLY A 167 11.12 -8.78 3.09
N GLU A 168 10.90 -7.54 2.65
CA GLU A 168 9.74 -7.19 1.83
C GLU A 168 9.81 -7.90 0.47
N HIS A 169 8.67 -8.44 0.02
CA HIS A 169 8.49 -8.93 -1.34
C HIS A 169 7.42 -8.08 -2.02
N SER A 170 7.80 -7.42 -3.12
CA SER A 170 6.97 -6.46 -3.83
C SER A 170 7.07 -6.66 -5.34
N ILE A 171 5.98 -6.37 -6.04
CA ILE A 171 5.99 -6.15 -7.50
C ILE A 171 6.10 -4.66 -7.74
N VAL A 172 7.03 -4.24 -8.59
CA VAL A 172 7.24 -2.84 -8.97
C VAL A 172 7.00 -2.70 -10.48
N TYR A 173 6.19 -1.72 -10.86
CA TYR A 173 5.91 -1.37 -12.23
C TYR A 173 6.61 -0.04 -12.56
N LEU A 174 7.42 -0.04 -13.61
CA LEU A 174 8.21 1.11 -14.03
C LEU A 174 7.69 1.65 -15.35
N LYS A 175 7.38 2.95 -15.42
CA LYS A 175 7.22 3.66 -16.69
C LYS A 175 8.57 3.75 -17.41
N PRO A 176 8.59 3.96 -18.75
CA PRO A 176 9.84 4.07 -19.50
C PRO A 176 10.84 5.09 -18.93
N SER A 177 10.38 6.22 -18.39
CA SER A 177 11.20 7.26 -17.76
C SER A 177 11.99 6.78 -16.54
N TYR A 178 11.48 5.76 -15.84
CA TYR A 178 12.11 5.14 -14.67
C TYR A 178 12.68 3.74 -14.97
N ALA A 179 12.65 3.33 -16.24
CA ALA A 179 13.20 2.07 -16.73
C ALA A 179 14.48 2.35 -17.53
N PHE A 180 14.61 1.78 -18.74
CA PHE A 180 15.74 2.02 -19.63
C PHE A 180 15.51 3.16 -20.65
N GLY A 181 14.51 4.01 -20.41
CA GLY A 181 14.23 5.18 -21.24
C GLY A 181 13.91 4.85 -22.71
N SER A 182 14.24 5.80 -23.58
CA SER A 182 14.05 5.67 -25.04
C SER A 182 15.11 4.80 -25.71
N VAL A 183 16.27 4.61 -25.07
CA VAL A 183 17.36 3.77 -25.57
C VAL A 183 16.96 2.29 -25.47
N GLY A 184 16.24 1.93 -24.40
CA GLY A 184 15.91 0.55 -24.10
C GLY A 184 17.13 -0.25 -23.65
N LYS A 185 16.95 -1.56 -23.51
CA LYS A 185 18.02 -2.49 -23.22
C LYS A 185 17.87 -3.71 -24.13
N GLU A 186 18.88 -3.96 -24.95
CA GLU A 186 18.94 -5.19 -25.74
C GLU A 186 19.36 -6.35 -24.82
N ARG A 187 18.41 -7.25 -24.53
CA ARG A 187 18.65 -8.62 -24.08
C ARG A 187 17.67 -9.56 -24.76
#